data_AF-A0A1G1F274-F1
#
_entry.id   AF-A0A1G1F274-F1
#
_cell.length_a   1.000
_cell.length_b   1.000
_cell.length_c   1.000
_cell.angle_alpha   90.00
_cell.angle_beta   90.00
_cell.angle_gamma   90.00
#
_symmetry.space_group_name_H-M   'P 1'
#
loop_
_entity.id
_entity.type
_entity.pdbx_description
1 polymer ?
#
loop_
_entity_poly.entity_id
_entity_poly.type
_entity_poly.pdbx_seq_one_letter_code
_entity_poly.pdbx_strand_id
1 'polypeptide(L)'
;MKIKNDERTKNVSANSSLVIASKTKQSLFTLRTGSVRQSRFCHLMGKKDCFVTPFLAMTTFSNASGIVKINLLAVLYCLFLFIIAGCTGNIKEPSVAGSFYPADQNELKVMVNMFLSRAESKPVEGRLIALISPHAGYQFSGQVAAFTYNHLNERQIDTVILIGSSHHVSFTGASVYTTGSLKTPLGNIKIDESIARSLLDEKADVRFYPEAFEKEHSIEVQLPFLQQTLKNFKIVPIIIGSPTREAVDHLTDKLMRVLSKNKKAIIVASTDLSHYHDYQTAVTMDNKMIDAIQRMSLENVEMHLLNGEGEMCGAYPVILTMAVARGLGATNGVLYKYANSGDVTGDKSRVVGYGALGLYKSSLSKKEKEELLSIAKKTIFYYVTHGKVLEAEPKDIRLKANGATFVTIIRSGDLRGCIGNLQPVMPLYRSVITNAVSAATRDPRFPPMTRGELGDMSVEISVLSPMELLLDTKNIVIGRHGLYIVKGENSGLLLPQVATDFKWDVNTFLEQASVKAGLPKDAWKDKNTKLYTFTAEVF
;
A
#
# COMPACT_ATOMS: atom_id res chain seq x y z
N MET A 1 37.38 33.05 34.57
CA MET A 1 36.56 33.77 35.56
C MET A 1 35.16 33.18 35.51
N LYS A 2 34.65 32.71 36.66
CA LYS A 2 33.43 31.90 36.86
C LYS A 2 32.15 32.59 36.37
N ILE A 3 31.13 31.80 35.98
CA ILE A 3 29.70 31.79 36.43
C ILE A 3 29.07 30.56 35.71
N LYS A 4 28.87 29.41 36.39
CA LYS A 4 27.75 28.94 37.23
C LYS A 4 26.46 28.57 36.48
N ASN A 5 26.12 27.28 36.65
CA ASN A 5 24.90 26.51 36.38
C ASN A 5 23.56 27.25 36.45
N ASP A 6 22.59 26.77 35.67
CA ASP A 6 21.34 26.28 36.26
C ASP A 6 20.69 25.15 35.42
N GLU A 7 20.32 24.07 36.11
CA GLU A 7 19.55 22.94 35.60
C GLU A 7 18.06 23.30 35.65
N ARG A 8 17.30 23.01 34.59
CA ARG A 8 15.85 22.75 34.74
C ARG A 8 15.39 21.65 33.79
N THR A 9 15.15 20.51 34.42
CA THR A 9 14.30 19.41 33.98
C THR A 9 12.92 19.91 33.55
N LYS A 10 12.46 19.49 32.36
CA LYS A 10 11.04 19.30 32.06
C LYS A 10 10.85 18.06 31.21
N ASN A 11 10.03 17.17 31.74
CA ASN A 11 9.63 15.89 31.19
C ASN A 11 8.20 16.04 30.62
N VAL A 12 7.92 15.30 29.55
CA VAL A 12 6.58 14.85 29.05
C VAL A 12 5.67 15.86 28.32
N SER A 13 5.53 15.70 27.00
CA SER A 13 4.35 15.07 26.35
C SER A 13 4.47 15.18 24.82
N ALA A 14 4.72 14.04 24.16
CA ALA A 14 4.67 13.94 22.70
C ALA A 14 3.24 13.58 22.29
N ASN A 15 2.44 14.59 21.98
CA ASN A 15 1.21 14.47 21.19
C ASN A 15 1.40 15.30 19.92
N SER A 16 1.97 14.70 18.88
CA SER A 16 2.04 15.30 17.55
C SER A 16 0.88 14.79 16.70
N SER A 17 -0.29 15.40 16.88
CA SER A 17 -1.36 15.44 15.87
C SER A 17 -1.13 16.72 15.06
N LEU A 18 -0.47 16.63 13.91
CA LEU A 18 -0.23 17.81 13.07
C LEU A 18 -1.30 17.89 11.98
N VAL A 19 -2.16 18.88 12.16
CA VAL A 19 -3.25 19.30 11.26
C VAL A 19 -2.66 20.06 10.07
N ILE A 20 -3.03 19.65 8.86
CA ILE A 20 -2.70 20.38 7.62
C ILE A 20 -3.64 21.58 7.52
N ALA A 21 -3.12 22.79 7.76
CA ALA A 21 -3.81 24.04 7.49
C ALA A 21 -3.43 24.55 6.08
N SER A 22 -4.34 24.43 5.12
CA SER A 22 -4.19 25.02 3.79
C SER A 22 -4.35 26.55 3.87
N LYS A 23 -3.27 27.30 3.63
CA LYS A 23 -3.34 28.75 3.36
C LYS A 23 -3.34 28.97 1.85
N THR A 24 -4.46 29.44 1.31
CA THR A 24 -4.51 30.05 -0.03
C THR A 24 -5.34 31.32 0.02
N LYS A 25 -4.71 32.42 -0.40
CA LYS A 25 -5.31 33.75 -0.55
C LYS A 25 -6.42 33.69 -1.60
N GLN A 26 -7.66 34.01 -1.22
CA GLN A 26 -8.74 34.34 -2.16
C GLN A 26 -8.75 35.85 -2.43
N SER A 27 -8.60 36.22 -3.69
CA SER A 27 -8.95 37.54 -4.21
C SER A 27 -10.48 37.64 -4.35
N LEU A 28 -11.03 38.75 -3.87
CA LEU A 28 -12.44 39.09 -3.97
C LEU A 28 -12.86 39.31 -5.43
N PHE A 29 -13.95 38.67 -5.85
CA PHE A 29 -14.88 39.23 -6.82
C PHE A 29 -16.32 38.94 -6.37
N THR A 30 -16.98 39.99 -5.91
CA THR A 30 -18.40 40.06 -5.58
C THR A 30 -19.25 40.15 -6.83
N LEU A 31 -20.25 39.27 -6.98
CA LEU A 31 -21.48 39.54 -7.74
C LEU A 31 -22.68 38.88 -7.04
N ARG A 32 -23.45 39.72 -6.33
CA ARG A 32 -24.88 39.57 -6.01
C ARG A 32 -25.66 39.87 -7.30
N THR A 33 -26.82 39.32 -7.68
CA THR A 33 -28.06 38.92 -6.99
C THR A 33 -28.92 38.16 -8.01
N GLY A 34 -29.92 37.37 -7.57
CA GLY A 34 -31.01 36.96 -8.44
C GLY A 34 -31.81 35.76 -7.93
N SER A 35 -32.65 35.98 -6.92
CA SER A 35 -33.62 35.01 -6.39
C SER A 35 -34.82 34.83 -7.33
N VAL A 36 -35.31 33.60 -7.51
CA VAL A 36 -36.76 33.32 -7.56
C VAL A 36 -37.02 31.96 -6.90
N ARG A 37 -38.01 31.97 -6.00
CA ARG A 37 -38.49 30.87 -5.17
C ARG A 37 -39.96 30.67 -5.51
N GLN A 38 -40.38 29.47 -5.91
CA GLN A 38 -41.79 29.03 -5.83
C GLN A 38 -41.80 27.49 -5.85
N SER A 39 -41.97 26.87 -4.67
CA SER A 39 -43.22 26.28 -4.14
C SER A 39 -43.34 24.80 -4.52
N ARG A 40 -42.93 23.88 -3.64
CA ARG A 40 -43.82 23.08 -2.77
C ARG A 40 -45.01 22.45 -3.52
N PHE A 41 -44.87 21.17 -3.89
CA PHE A 41 -45.99 20.22 -3.90
C PHE A 41 -45.44 18.79 -3.70
N CYS A 42 -46.22 17.98 -2.96
CA CYS A 42 -46.08 16.53 -2.73
C CYS A 42 -45.03 16.02 -1.72
N HIS A 43 -45.41 16.08 -0.45
CA HIS A 43 -45.15 15.02 0.52
C HIS A 43 -46.45 14.25 0.73
N LEU A 44 -46.62 13.11 0.04
CA LEU A 44 -47.52 12.00 0.39
C LEU A 44 -47.44 10.96 -0.74
N MET A 45 -47.35 9.68 -0.34
CA MET A 45 -47.18 8.47 -1.18
C MET A 45 -45.71 8.05 -1.38
N GLY A 46 -45.16 7.41 -0.35
CA GLY A 46 -43.91 6.66 -0.48
C GLY A 46 -44.09 5.48 -1.44
N LYS A 47 -43.23 5.41 -2.46
CA LYS A 47 -42.77 4.18 -3.12
C LYS A 47 -41.54 4.50 -4.01
N LYS A 48 -40.72 3.47 -4.14
CA LYS A 48 -39.36 3.39 -4.69
C LYS A 48 -39.32 3.56 -6.21
N ASP A 49 -38.17 4.04 -6.69
CA ASP A 49 -37.62 3.91 -8.05
C ASP A 49 -38.51 4.36 -9.24
N CYS A 50 -38.17 5.51 -9.83
CA CYS A 50 -38.58 5.86 -11.19
C CYS A 50 -37.39 6.43 -11.97
N PHE A 51 -36.82 5.59 -12.84
CA PHE A 51 -36.03 6.01 -13.98
C PHE A 51 -36.92 6.83 -14.94
N VAL A 52 -36.46 8.03 -15.30
CA VAL A 52 -37.07 8.83 -16.37
C VAL A 52 -36.64 8.23 -17.71
N THR A 53 -37.60 7.68 -18.46
CA THR A 53 -37.43 7.33 -19.88
C THR A 53 -37.96 8.49 -20.75
N PRO A 54 -37.33 8.80 -21.90
CA PRO A 54 -37.88 9.79 -22.82
C PRO A 54 -39.00 9.13 -23.65
N PHE A 55 -40.20 9.69 -23.56
CA PHE A 55 -41.36 9.29 -24.36
C PHE A 55 -41.14 9.74 -25.82
N LEU A 56 -40.98 8.80 -26.75
CA LEU A 56 -41.12 9.08 -28.18
C LEU A 56 -42.61 9.38 -28.45
N ALA A 57 -42.93 10.63 -28.80
CA ALA A 57 -44.25 10.98 -29.29
C ALA A 57 -44.43 10.43 -30.72
N MET A 58 -45.11 9.28 -30.85
CA MET A 58 -45.71 8.87 -32.13
C MET A 58 -47.02 9.62 -32.31
N THR A 59 -47.03 10.56 -33.25
CA THR A 59 -48.25 11.19 -33.77
C THR A 59 -49.07 10.13 -34.51
N THR A 60 -50.25 9.80 -33.99
CA THR A 60 -51.23 8.96 -34.68
C THR A 60 -52.21 9.85 -35.44
N PHE A 61 -52.19 9.78 -36.76
CA PHE A 61 -53.29 10.28 -37.58
C PHE A 61 -54.40 9.23 -37.58
N SER A 62 -55.54 9.59 -36.99
CA SER A 62 -56.78 8.83 -37.09
C SER A 62 -57.41 9.08 -38.46
N ASN A 63 -57.50 8.05 -39.30
CA ASN A 63 -58.47 7.99 -40.37
C ASN A 63 -59.40 6.79 -40.15
N ALA A 64 -60.69 7.04 -40.36
CA ALA A 64 -61.78 6.11 -40.13
C ALA A 64 -61.65 4.84 -40.99
N SER A 65 -62.05 3.71 -40.40
CA SER A 65 -62.13 2.35 -40.97
C SER A 65 -60.78 1.68 -41.31
N GLY A 66 -60.39 0.69 -40.51
CA GLY A 66 -59.30 -0.22 -40.86
C GLY A 66 -58.62 -0.87 -39.66
N ILE A 67 -58.67 -2.19 -39.60
CA ILE A 67 -57.93 -3.05 -38.68
C ILE A 67 -56.46 -2.60 -38.63
N VAL A 68 -55.95 -2.24 -37.45
CA VAL A 68 -54.53 -1.97 -37.22
C VAL A 68 -53.77 -3.28 -37.40
N LYS A 69 -53.28 -3.56 -38.61
CA LYS A 69 -52.28 -4.60 -38.84
C LYS A 69 -50.96 -4.11 -38.25
N ILE A 70 -50.72 -4.42 -36.98
CA ILE A 70 -49.40 -4.31 -36.37
C ILE A 70 -48.49 -5.24 -37.19
N ASN A 71 -47.55 -4.64 -37.92
CA ASN A 71 -46.65 -5.38 -38.78
C ASN A 71 -45.72 -6.19 -37.87
N LEU A 72 -46.01 -7.48 -37.67
CA LEU A 72 -45.32 -8.36 -36.73
C LEU A 72 -43.80 -8.37 -36.99
N LEU A 73 -43.40 -8.18 -38.26
CA LEU A 73 -42.01 -7.99 -38.68
C LEU A 73 -41.36 -6.72 -38.11
N ALA A 74 -42.08 -5.61 -38.01
CA ALA A 74 -41.53 -4.36 -37.43
C ALA A 74 -41.38 -4.46 -35.92
N VAL A 75 -42.31 -5.14 -35.24
CA VAL A 75 -42.22 -5.43 -33.80
C VAL A 75 -41.10 -6.43 -33.52
N LEU A 76 -40.99 -7.50 -34.30
CA LEU A 76 -39.87 -8.45 -34.24
C LEU A 76 -38.54 -7.78 -34.56
N TYR A 77 -38.47 -6.86 -35.52
CA TYR A 77 -37.25 -6.12 -35.86
C TYR A 77 -36.84 -5.13 -34.76
N CYS A 78 -37.80 -4.43 -34.13
CA CYS A 78 -37.55 -3.59 -32.96
C CYS A 78 -37.15 -4.42 -31.72
N LEU A 79 -37.76 -5.59 -31.50
CA LEU A 79 -37.34 -6.53 -30.44
C LEU A 79 -35.95 -7.12 -30.74
N PHE A 80 -35.64 -7.41 -32.00
CA PHE A 80 -34.31 -7.90 -32.42
C PHE A 80 -33.24 -6.82 -32.24
N LEU A 81 -33.54 -5.56 -32.56
CA LEU A 81 -32.67 -4.41 -32.27
C LEU A 81 -32.48 -4.17 -30.76
N PHE A 82 -33.53 -4.37 -29.95
CA PHE A 82 -33.42 -4.30 -28.48
C PHE A 82 -32.61 -5.46 -27.88
N ILE A 83 -32.68 -6.67 -28.47
CA ILE A 83 -31.87 -7.83 -28.06
C ILE A 83 -30.40 -7.64 -28.44
N ILE A 84 -30.10 -6.97 -29.56
CA ILE A 84 -28.71 -6.65 -29.95
C ILE A 84 -28.14 -5.49 -29.10
N ALA A 85 -28.95 -4.49 -28.73
CA ALA A 85 -28.54 -3.39 -27.87
C ALA A 85 -28.42 -3.77 -26.37
N GLY A 86 -28.99 -4.91 -25.96
CA GLY A 86 -29.08 -5.35 -24.56
C GLY A 86 -27.91 -6.18 -24.04
N CYS A 87 -26.81 -6.35 -24.79
CA CYS A 87 -25.73 -7.28 -24.42
C CYS A 87 -24.29 -6.75 -24.61
N THR A 88 -24.09 -5.44 -24.64
CA THR A 88 -22.74 -4.85 -24.53
C THR A 88 -22.57 -4.24 -23.16
N GLY A 89 -21.89 -4.94 -22.23
CA GLY A 89 -21.46 -4.35 -20.97
C GLY A 89 -20.63 -3.09 -21.25
N ASN A 90 -20.70 -2.06 -20.38
CA ASN A 90 -19.97 -0.80 -20.58
C ASN A 90 -18.48 -1.05 -20.90
N ILE A 91 -18.02 -0.61 -22.07
CA ILE A 91 -16.61 -0.69 -22.48
C ILE A 91 -16.04 0.72 -22.43
N LYS A 92 -14.98 0.93 -21.64
CA LYS A 92 -14.18 2.15 -21.69
C LYS A 92 -13.20 2.05 -22.87
N GLU A 93 -13.36 2.94 -23.85
CA GLU A 93 -12.41 3.09 -24.96
C GLU A 93 -11.07 3.68 -24.48
N PRO A 94 -9.94 3.36 -25.16
CA PRO A 94 -8.64 3.92 -24.83
C PRO A 94 -8.59 5.43 -25.11
N SER A 95 -8.00 6.18 -24.19
CA SER A 95 -7.87 7.63 -24.24
C SER A 95 -6.54 8.08 -24.86
N VAL A 96 -5.50 7.23 -24.86
CA VAL A 96 -4.13 7.60 -25.29
C VAL A 96 -3.50 6.64 -26.31
N ALA A 97 -4.30 5.74 -26.90
CA ALA A 97 -3.87 4.96 -28.06
C ALA A 97 -3.57 5.89 -29.26
N GLY A 98 -2.40 5.72 -29.87
CA GLY A 98 -1.88 6.57 -30.95
C GLY A 98 -1.02 7.74 -30.47
N SER A 99 -0.97 8.03 -29.16
CA SER A 99 -0.14 9.11 -28.59
C SER A 99 0.87 8.61 -27.57
N PHE A 100 0.44 7.79 -26.59
CA PHE A 100 1.34 7.21 -25.59
C PHE A 100 1.89 5.85 -26.02
N TYR A 101 1.13 5.12 -26.84
CA TYR A 101 1.50 3.83 -27.39
C TYR A 101 0.79 3.64 -28.75
N PRO A 102 1.25 2.74 -29.64
CA PRO A 102 0.65 2.57 -30.97
C PRO A 102 -0.85 2.24 -30.93
N ALA A 103 -1.63 2.85 -31.83
CA ALA A 103 -3.06 2.52 -31.99
C ALA A 103 -3.27 1.22 -32.79
N ASP A 104 -2.31 0.85 -33.64
CA ASP A 104 -2.34 -0.43 -34.36
C ASP A 104 -2.02 -1.60 -33.43
N GLN A 105 -2.82 -2.66 -33.54
CA GLN A 105 -2.71 -3.85 -32.69
C GLN A 105 -1.37 -4.58 -32.87
N ASN A 106 -0.88 -4.72 -34.10
CA ASN A 106 0.34 -5.46 -34.39
C ASN A 106 1.57 -4.65 -33.95
N GLU A 107 1.60 -3.35 -34.24
CA GLU A 107 2.67 -2.46 -33.79
C GLU A 107 2.78 -2.44 -32.26
N LEU A 108 1.65 -2.30 -31.55
CA LEU A 108 1.62 -2.33 -30.09
C LEU A 108 2.12 -3.66 -29.55
N LYS A 109 1.65 -4.78 -30.11
CA LYS A 109 2.07 -6.12 -29.70
C LYS A 109 3.57 -6.34 -29.91
N VAL A 110 4.11 -5.93 -31.06
CA VAL A 110 5.55 -6.05 -31.36
C VAL A 110 6.38 -5.19 -30.41
N MET A 111 5.97 -3.93 -30.20
CA MET A 111 6.66 -3.00 -29.29
C MET A 111 6.73 -3.53 -27.86
N VAL A 112 5.59 -3.95 -27.30
CA VAL A 112 5.54 -4.48 -25.92
C VAL A 112 6.35 -5.76 -25.78
N ASN A 113 6.25 -6.70 -26.73
CA ASN A 113 7.03 -7.94 -26.69
C ASN A 113 8.54 -7.69 -26.84
N MET A 114 8.95 -6.68 -27.62
CA MET A 114 10.35 -6.29 -27.72
C MET A 114 10.88 -5.81 -26.38
N PHE A 115 10.14 -4.94 -25.67
CA PHE A 115 10.54 -4.49 -24.33
C PHE A 115 10.60 -5.66 -23.34
N LEU A 116 9.57 -6.51 -23.31
CA LEU A 116 9.54 -7.70 -22.45
C LEU A 116 10.71 -8.66 -22.76
N SER A 117 11.07 -8.89 -24.03
CA SER A 117 12.20 -9.78 -24.36
C SER A 117 13.57 -9.27 -23.91
N ARG A 118 13.72 -7.95 -23.72
CA ARG A 118 14.98 -7.29 -23.32
C ARG A 118 15.06 -7.05 -21.82
N ALA A 119 13.94 -7.09 -21.12
CA ALA A 119 13.90 -6.88 -19.68
C ALA A 119 14.31 -8.16 -18.95
N GLU A 120 15.52 -8.20 -18.41
CA GLU A 120 15.94 -9.34 -17.58
C GLU A 120 15.06 -9.44 -16.32
N SER A 121 14.54 -10.63 -16.02
CA SER A 121 13.94 -10.94 -14.72
C SER A 121 14.83 -11.93 -14.00
N LYS A 122 15.36 -11.50 -12.85
CA LYS A 122 16.11 -12.38 -11.94
C LYS A 122 15.14 -12.83 -10.85
N PRO A 123 15.11 -14.14 -10.51
CA PRO A 123 14.33 -14.61 -9.37
C PRO A 123 14.70 -13.83 -8.12
N VAL A 124 13.69 -13.27 -7.47
CA VAL A 124 13.82 -12.61 -6.17
C VAL A 124 13.26 -13.54 -5.12
N GLU A 125 14.01 -13.75 -4.04
CA GLU A 125 13.57 -14.59 -2.93
C GLU A 125 12.34 -13.98 -2.23
N GLY A 126 11.39 -14.86 -1.90
CA GLY A 126 10.17 -14.49 -1.19
C GLY A 126 8.95 -14.31 -2.10
N ARG A 127 7.86 -13.88 -1.48
CA ARG A 127 6.57 -13.68 -2.14
C ARG A 127 6.43 -12.24 -2.60
N LEU A 128 6.25 -12.04 -3.91
CA LEU A 128 5.86 -10.76 -4.48
C LEU A 128 4.45 -10.38 -4.00
N ILE A 129 4.32 -9.17 -3.45
CA ILE A 129 3.05 -8.62 -2.92
C ILE A 129 2.51 -7.52 -3.82
N ALA A 130 3.37 -6.63 -4.30
CA ALA A 130 3.00 -5.50 -5.12
C ALA A 130 4.14 -5.07 -6.05
N LEU A 131 3.79 -4.32 -7.09
CA LEU A 131 4.69 -3.78 -8.09
C LEU A 131 4.50 -2.26 -8.20
N ILE A 132 5.53 -1.57 -8.66
CA ILE A 132 5.52 -0.14 -9.01
C ILE A 132 6.03 -0.01 -10.45
N SER A 133 5.30 0.73 -11.28
CA SER A 133 5.57 0.86 -12.72
C SER A 133 5.41 2.31 -13.20
N PRO A 134 6.26 2.78 -14.13
CA PRO A 134 6.09 4.09 -14.77
C PRO A 134 4.87 4.13 -15.71
N HIS A 135 4.42 5.34 -16.04
CA HIS A 135 3.27 5.58 -16.90
C HIS A 135 3.43 6.67 -17.97
N ALA A 136 4.66 7.15 -18.21
CA ALA A 136 4.93 7.93 -19.41
C ALA A 136 4.67 7.15 -20.71
N GLY A 137 4.70 7.85 -21.85
CA GLY A 137 4.59 7.22 -23.17
C GLY A 137 5.67 6.14 -23.39
N TYR A 138 5.30 5.08 -24.10
CA TYR A 138 6.09 3.85 -24.24
C TYR A 138 7.46 4.07 -24.87
N GLN A 139 7.58 5.06 -25.76
CA GLN A 139 8.85 5.45 -26.33
C GLN A 139 9.87 5.92 -25.28
N PHE A 140 9.44 6.37 -24.10
CA PHE A 140 10.30 6.84 -23.02
C PHE A 140 10.43 5.86 -21.87
N SER A 141 9.33 5.25 -21.41
CA SER A 141 9.32 4.44 -20.18
C SER A 141 8.99 2.96 -20.39
N GLY A 142 8.58 2.55 -21.60
CA GLY A 142 8.10 1.19 -21.86
C GLY A 142 9.16 0.12 -21.60
N GLN A 143 10.42 0.42 -21.92
CA GLN A 143 11.56 -0.44 -21.62
C GLN A 143 11.86 -0.58 -20.12
N VAL A 144 11.47 0.39 -19.29
CA VAL A 144 11.57 0.29 -17.83
C VAL A 144 10.36 -0.48 -17.28
N ALA A 145 9.14 -0.15 -17.72
CA ALA A 145 7.92 -0.85 -17.33
C ALA A 145 7.99 -2.36 -17.58
N ALA A 146 8.61 -2.80 -18.67
CA ALA A 146 8.80 -4.22 -18.97
C ALA A 146 9.52 -5.00 -17.85
N PHE A 147 10.47 -4.39 -17.13
CA PHE A 147 11.12 -5.03 -15.97
C PHE A 147 10.12 -5.32 -14.85
N THR A 148 9.12 -4.46 -14.66
CA THR A 148 8.03 -4.69 -13.69
C THR A 148 7.20 -5.90 -14.09
N TYR A 149 6.76 -5.95 -15.35
CA TYR A 149 5.80 -6.96 -15.80
C TYR A 149 6.41 -8.33 -16.05
N ASN A 150 7.70 -8.43 -16.39
CA ASN A 150 8.35 -9.73 -16.51
C ASN A 150 8.39 -10.53 -15.20
N HIS A 151 8.31 -9.86 -14.04
CA HIS A 151 8.19 -10.55 -12.75
C HIS A 151 6.80 -11.20 -12.53
N LEU A 152 5.85 -10.98 -13.43
CA LEU A 152 4.56 -11.68 -13.47
C LEU A 152 4.59 -12.96 -14.32
N ASN A 153 5.61 -13.15 -15.17
CA ASN A 153 5.72 -14.35 -15.99
C ASN A 153 5.74 -15.58 -15.10
N GLU A 154 5.11 -16.66 -15.56
CA GLU A 154 4.95 -17.93 -14.84
C GLU A 154 4.10 -17.87 -13.56
N ARG A 155 3.71 -16.67 -13.08
CA ARG A 155 2.77 -16.51 -11.97
C ARG A 155 1.34 -16.65 -12.49
N GLN A 156 0.53 -17.43 -11.77
CA GLN A 156 -0.89 -17.58 -12.07
C GLN A 156 -1.71 -16.43 -11.49
N ILE A 157 -1.42 -15.19 -11.91
CA ILE A 157 -2.18 -14.01 -11.48
C ILE A 157 -3.54 -13.97 -12.19
N ASP A 158 -4.62 -13.88 -11.43
CA ASP A 158 -6.00 -13.80 -11.94
C ASP A 158 -6.65 -12.42 -11.71
N THR A 159 -6.07 -11.60 -10.83
CA THR A 159 -6.62 -10.31 -10.44
C THR A 159 -5.49 -9.29 -10.32
N VAL A 160 -5.60 -8.17 -11.03
CA VAL A 160 -4.65 -7.06 -10.91
C VAL A 160 -5.36 -5.81 -10.41
N ILE A 161 -4.96 -5.32 -9.24
CA ILE A 161 -5.45 -4.07 -8.68
C ILE A 161 -4.52 -2.97 -9.18
N LEU A 162 -5.03 -2.07 -10.02
CA LEU A 162 -4.26 -0.99 -10.63
C LEU A 162 -4.58 0.31 -9.90
N ILE A 163 -3.57 0.95 -9.33
CA ILE A 163 -3.71 2.19 -8.57
C ILE A 163 -2.92 3.29 -9.27
N GLY A 164 -3.60 4.34 -9.71
CA GLY A 164 -3.01 5.49 -10.40
C GLY A 164 -3.47 6.81 -9.79
N SER A 165 -2.84 7.92 -10.17
CA SER A 165 -3.27 9.27 -9.79
C SER A 165 -4.16 9.87 -10.87
N SER A 166 -4.99 10.84 -10.46
CA SER A 166 -5.73 11.70 -11.39
C SER A 166 -4.88 12.88 -11.85
N HIS A 167 -4.70 13.04 -13.17
CA HIS A 167 -3.98 14.14 -13.79
C HIS A 167 -4.91 15.23 -14.35
N HIS A 168 -6.16 14.87 -14.64
CA HIS A 168 -7.09 15.74 -15.37
C HIS A 168 -8.23 16.28 -14.52
N VAL A 169 -8.64 15.56 -13.49
CA VAL A 169 -9.81 15.90 -12.66
C VAL A 169 -9.42 15.96 -11.19
N SER A 170 -9.74 17.06 -10.52
CA SER A 170 -9.59 17.15 -9.07
C SER A 170 -10.86 16.65 -8.38
N PHE A 171 -10.70 15.72 -7.44
CA PHE A 171 -11.78 15.22 -6.59
C PHE A 171 -11.19 14.71 -5.27
N THR A 172 -12.03 14.63 -4.23
CA THR A 172 -11.65 14.10 -2.91
C THR A 172 -11.80 12.58 -2.87
N GLY A 173 -10.88 11.89 -2.20
CA GLY A 173 -10.95 10.44 -2.02
C GLY A 173 -10.42 9.66 -3.23
N ALA A 174 -11.15 8.61 -3.61
CA ALA A 174 -10.75 7.68 -4.67
C ALA A 174 -11.93 7.30 -5.59
N SER A 175 -11.62 7.10 -6.88
CA SER A 175 -12.54 6.62 -7.90
C SER A 175 -12.24 5.16 -8.24
N VAL A 176 -13.21 4.26 -8.12
CA VAL A 176 -13.09 2.84 -8.47
C VAL A 176 -13.96 2.52 -9.68
N TYR A 177 -13.38 2.00 -10.76
CA TYR A 177 -14.16 1.56 -11.93
C TYR A 177 -14.80 0.20 -11.65
N THR A 178 -16.13 0.13 -11.62
CA THR A 178 -16.83 -1.00 -10.97
C THR A 178 -17.49 -2.04 -11.87
N THR A 179 -17.69 -1.75 -13.16
CA THR A 179 -18.43 -2.64 -14.06
C THR A 179 -17.85 -2.67 -15.46
N GLY A 180 -18.08 -3.75 -16.21
CA GLY A 180 -17.75 -3.78 -17.64
C GLY A 180 -16.29 -4.13 -17.95
N SER A 181 -15.65 -3.39 -18.87
CA SER A 181 -14.29 -3.68 -19.36
C SER A 181 -13.54 -2.41 -19.80
N LEU A 182 -12.20 -2.45 -19.75
CA LEU A 182 -11.32 -1.46 -20.37
C LEU A 182 -10.75 -2.04 -21.66
N LYS A 183 -10.76 -1.25 -22.74
CA LYS A 183 -10.27 -1.66 -24.05
C LYS A 183 -8.90 -1.08 -24.35
N THR A 184 -8.07 -1.87 -25.00
CA THR A 184 -6.83 -1.46 -25.67
C THR A 184 -6.88 -1.98 -27.12
N PRO A 185 -5.91 -1.60 -27.98
CA PRO A 185 -5.78 -2.23 -29.30
C PRO A 185 -5.56 -3.75 -29.25
N LEU A 186 -5.13 -4.31 -28.12
CA LEU A 186 -4.92 -5.76 -27.94
C LEU A 186 -6.19 -6.50 -27.50
N GLY A 187 -7.28 -5.79 -27.20
CA GLY A 187 -8.57 -6.34 -26.79
C GLY A 187 -9.06 -5.82 -25.44
N ASN A 188 -10.12 -6.43 -24.94
CA ASN A 188 -10.82 -5.99 -23.73
C ASN A 188 -10.32 -6.73 -22.48
N ILE A 189 -10.25 -6.02 -21.36
CA ILE A 189 -9.92 -6.57 -20.05
C ILE A 189 -11.11 -6.34 -19.12
N LYS A 190 -11.62 -7.43 -18.52
CA LYS A 190 -12.80 -7.40 -17.66
C LYS A 190 -12.48 -6.81 -16.29
N ILE A 191 -13.43 -6.05 -15.75
CA ILE A 191 -13.40 -5.63 -14.35
C ILE A 191 -13.71 -6.81 -13.43
N ASP A 192 -12.99 -6.94 -12.32
CA ASP A 192 -13.47 -7.76 -11.20
C ASP A 192 -14.52 -6.97 -10.42
N GLU A 193 -15.77 -7.06 -10.90
CA GLU A 193 -16.87 -6.27 -10.34
C GLU A 193 -17.15 -6.59 -8.87
N SER A 194 -16.89 -7.84 -8.44
CA SER A 194 -17.09 -8.24 -7.05
C SER A 194 -16.10 -7.52 -6.14
N ILE A 195 -14.82 -7.52 -6.48
CA ILE A 195 -13.80 -6.82 -5.71
C ILE A 195 -14.02 -5.31 -5.81
N ALA A 196 -14.17 -4.77 -7.02
CA ALA A 196 -14.32 -3.33 -7.25
C ALA A 196 -15.50 -2.72 -6.47
N ARG A 197 -16.68 -3.35 -6.52
CA ARG A 197 -17.86 -2.87 -5.75
C ARG A 197 -17.64 -2.98 -4.24
N SER A 198 -16.89 -3.98 -3.76
CA SER A 198 -16.61 -4.15 -2.34
C SER A 198 -15.70 -3.05 -1.74
N LEU A 199 -15.01 -2.29 -2.60
CA LEU A 199 -14.16 -1.16 -2.23
C LEU A 199 -14.95 0.14 -2.05
N LEU A 200 -16.17 0.25 -2.59
CA LEU A 200 -16.95 1.49 -2.48
C LEU A 200 -17.38 1.75 -1.03
N ASP A 201 -17.27 3.01 -0.59
CA ASP A 201 -17.78 3.51 0.67
C ASP A 201 -17.97 5.03 0.58
N GLU A 202 -19.22 5.48 0.70
CA GLU A 202 -19.55 6.91 0.56
C GLU A 202 -18.97 7.78 1.67
N LYS A 203 -18.83 7.24 2.90
CA LYS A 203 -18.33 7.97 4.06
C LYS A 203 -16.82 8.13 4.01
N ALA A 204 -16.13 7.16 3.41
CA ALA A 204 -14.70 7.22 3.15
C ALA A 204 -14.35 7.93 1.83
N ASP A 205 -15.33 8.53 1.13
CA ASP A 205 -15.16 9.14 -0.19
C ASP A 205 -14.50 8.21 -1.23
N VAL A 206 -14.83 6.92 -1.19
CA VAL A 206 -14.43 5.94 -2.20
C VAL A 206 -15.64 5.60 -3.06
N ARG A 207 -15.73 6.22 -4.24
CA ARG A 207 -16.92 6.16 -5.11
C ARG A 207 -16.50 5.78 -6.54
N PHE A 208 -17.46 5.75 -7.46
CA PHE A 208 -17.15 5.74 -8.88
C PHE A 208 -17.42 7.14 -9.44
N TYR A 209 -16.35 7.84 -9.81
CA TYR A 209 -16.35 9.11 -10.54
C TYR A 209 -15.98 8.82 -12.00
N PRO A 210 -16.95 8.73 -12.94
CA PRO A 210 -16.69 8.40 -14.34
C PRO A 210 -15.68 9.35 -14.99
N GLU A 211 -15.78 10.65 -14.70
CA GLU A 211 -14.94 11.72 -15.22
C GLU A 211 -13.45 11.51 -14.89
N ALA A 212 -13.15 10.85 -13.77
CA ALA A 212 -11.78 10.54 -13.38
C ALA A 212 -11.11 9.58 -14.39
N PHE A 213 -11.88 8.76 -15.10
CA PHE A 213 -11.36 7.78 -16.06
C PHE A 213 -11.38 8.28 -17.51
N GLU A 214 -12.13 9.32 -17.86
CA GLU A 214 -12.38 9.71 -19.27
C GLU A 214 -11.11 10.04 -20.05
N LYS A 215 -10.18 10.78 -19.42
CA LYS A 215 -8.92 11.22 -20.04
C LYS A 215 -7.69 10.64 -19.37
N GLU A 216 -7.86 9.88 -18.30
CA GLU A 216 -6.76 9.42 -17.47
C GLU A 216 -5.96 8.30 -18.12
N HIS A 217 -4.63 8.42 -18.07
CA HIS A 217 -3.70 7.52 -18.71
C HIS A 217 -2.94 6.64 -17.71
N SER A 218 -2.85 7.04 -16.44
CA SER A 218 -2.04 6.36 -15.41
C SER A 218 -2.39 4.89 -15.23
N ILE A 219 -3.65 4.50 -15.45
CA ILE A 219 -4.09 3.10 -15.47
C ILE A 219 -3.93 2.48 -16.86
N GLU A 220 -4.33 3.21 -17.91
CA GLU A 220 -4.47 2.67 -19.27
C GLU A 220 -3.15 2.15 -19.83
N VAL A 221 -2.05 2.88 -19.62
CA VAL A 221 -0.73 2.51 -20.15
C VAL A 221 -0.14 1.25 -19.50
N GLN A 222 -0.72 0.80 -18.38
CA GLN A 222 -0.33 -0.46 -17.74
C GLN A 222 -0.96 -1.68 -18.45
N LEU A 223 -2.08 -1.49 -19.14
CA LEU A 223 -2.92 -2.58 -19.66
C LEU A 223 -2.26 -3.42 -20.77
N PRO A 224 -1.58 -2.82 -21.78
CA PRO A 224 -0.94 -3.63 -22.83
C PRO A 224 0.14 -4.58 -22.31
N PHE A 225 0.94 -4.15 -21.32
CA PHE A 225 1.93 -5.02 -20.68
C PHE A 225 1.28 -6.19 -19.95
N LEU A 226 0.17 -5.96 -19.23
CA LEU A 226 -0.59 -7.03 -18.58
C LEU A 226 -1.16 -8.02 -19.60
N GLN A 227 -1.69 -7.56 -20.74
CA GLN A 227 -2.21 -8.43 -21.79
C GLN A 227 -1.15 -9.28 -22.49
N GLN A 228 0.11 -8.84 -22.52
CA GLN A 228 1.22 -9.65 -23.05
C GLN A 228 1.82 -10.61 -22.01
N THR A 229 1.68 -10.32 -20.71
CA THR A 229 2.27 -11.14 -19.63
C THR A 229 1.29 -12.11 -18.99
N LEU A 230 0.01 -11.75 -18.91
CA LEU A 230 -1.05 -12.54 -18.28
C LEU A 230 -2.07 -13.01 -19.32
N LYS A 231 -2.65 -14.19 -19.09
CA LYS A 231 -3.64 -14.80 -19.99
C LYS A 231 -5.08 -14.53 -19.55
N ASN A 232 -5.49 -15.13 -18.43
CA ASN A 232 -6.86 -15.08 -17.92
C ASN A 232 -6.88 -14.29 -16.61
N PHE A 233 -7.07 -12.99 -16.71
CA PHE A 233 -7.10 -12.10 -15.54
C PHE A 233 -8.20 -11.06 -15.64
N LYS A 234 -8.53 -10.47 -14.50
CA LYS A 234 -9.41 -9.30 -14.35
C LYS A 234 -8.65 -8.15 -13.70
N ILE A 235 -9.18 -6.95 -13.81
CA ILE A 235 -8.59 -5.75 -13.19
C ILE A 235 -9.53 -5.07 -12.21
N VAL A 236 -8.95 -4.35 -11.24
CA VAL A 236 -9.66 -3.43 -10.35
C VAL A 236 -8.98 -2.06 -10.47
N PRO A 237 -9.48 -1.18 -11.34
CA PRO A 237 -8.92 0.16 -11.54
C PRO A 237 -9.32 1.11 -10.41
N ILE A 238 -8.33 1.76 -9.81
CA ILE A 238 -8.49 2.75 -8.74
C ILE A 238 -7.69 4.00 -9.11
N ILE A 239 -8.37 5.14 -9.22
CA ILE A 239 -7.74 6.46 -9.39
C ILE A 239 -7.82 7.20 -8.06
N ILE A 240 -6.68 7.67 -7.57
CA ILE A 240 -6.58 8.47 -6.37
C ILE A 240 -6.61 9.95 -6.75
N GLY A 241 -7.53 10.70 -6.16
CA GLY A 241 -7.60 12.16 -6.25
C GLY A 241 -6.80 12.78 -5.10
N SER A 242 -7.49 13.56 -4.26
CA SER A 242 -6.98 14.05 -2.98
C SER A 242 -7.52 13.17 -1.84
N PRO A 243 -6.82 12.10 -1.43
CA PRO A 243 -7.37 11.13 -0.50
C PRO A 243 -7.49 11.71 0.91
N THR A 244 -8.59 11.37 1.59
CA THR A 244 -8.75 11.62 3.03
C THR A 244 -8.11 10.50 3.83
N ARG A 245 -7.93 10.71 5.14
CA ARG A 245 -7.41 9.66 6.03
C ARG A 245 -8.34 8.44 6.03
N GLU A 246 -9.65 8.70 6.05
CA GLU A 246 -10.71 7.70 6.00
C GLU A 246 -10.65 6.88 4.69
N ALA A 247 -10.41 7.53 3.55
CA ALA A 247 -10.22 6.85 2.27
C ALA A 247 -9.01 5.91 2.29
N VAL A 248 -7.87 6.38 2.80
CA VAL A 248 -6.63 5.59 2.88
C VAL A 248 -6.79 4.40 3.82
N ASP A 249 -7.34 4.62 5.02
CA ASP A 249 -7.53 3.55 6.01
C ASP A 249 -8.53 2.51 5.47
N HIS A 250 -9.65 2.93 4.87
CA HIS A 250 -10.63 2.03 4.26
C HIS A 250 -10.05 1.21 3.10
N LEU A 251 -9.36 1.85 2.15
CA LEU A 251 -8.74 1.14 1.04
C LEU A 251 -7.66 0.19 1.52
N THR A 252 -6.82 0.60 2.47
CA THR A 252 -5.77 -0.25 3.04
C THR A 252 -6.38 -1.53 3.62
N ASP A 253 -7.38 -1.39 4.47
CA ASP A 253 -8.10 -2.51 5.09
C ASP A 253 -8.72 -3.46 4.06
N LYS A 254 -9.42 -2.91 3.07
CA LYS A 254 -10.10 -3.71 2.05
C LYS A 254 -9.12 -4.44 1.14
N LEU A 255 -8.08 -3.76 0.67
CA LEU A 255 -7.06 -4.34 -0.19
C LEU A 255 -6.25 -5.41 0.53
N MET A 256 -5.88 -5.20 1.80
CA MET A 256 -5.26 -6.22 2.64
C MET A 256 -6.13 -7.48 2.76
N ARG A 257 -7.44 -7.33 2.98
CA ARG A 257 -8.36 -8.48 3.05
C ARG A 257 -8.44 -9.24 1.71
N VAL A 258 -8.47 -8.53 0.59
CA VAL A 258 -8.48 -9.12 -0.76
C VAL A 258 -7.21 -9.94 -1.00
N LEU A 259 -6.03 -9.35 -0.80
CA LEU A 259 -4.72 -9.98 -1.08
C LEU A 259 -4.34 -11.07 -0.07
N SER A 260 -4.87 -10.99 1.16
CA SER A 260 -4.74 -12.06 2.15
C SER A 260 -5.49 -13.32 1.73
N LYS A 261 -6.72 -13.16 1.20
CA LYS A 261 -7.59 -14.26 0.77
C LYS A 261 -7.25 -14.79 -0.63
N ASN A 262 -6.91 -13.92 -1.58
CA ASN A 262 -6.53 -14.30 -2.93
C ASN A 262 -5.01 -14.17 -3.14
N LYS A 263 -4.31 -15.30 -3.14
CA LYS A 263 -2.86 -15.35 -3.38
C LYS A 263 -2.47 -15.08 -4.85
N LYS A 264 -3.45 -15.11 -5.76
CA LYS A 264 -3.33 -14.81 -7.20
C LYS A 264 -3.71 -13.37 -7.54
N ALA A 265 -4.01 -12.54 -6.55
CA ALA A 265 -4.15 -11.09 -6.71
C ALA A 265 -2.82 -10.37 -6.50
N ILE A 266 -2.61 -9.27 -7.23
CA ILE A 266 -1.45 -8.38 -7.07
C ILE A 266 -1.86 -6.91 -7.20
N ILE A 267 -1.14 -6.01 -6.52
CA ILE A 267 -1.26 -4.56 -6.74
C ILE A 267 -0.17 -4.09 -7.69
N VAL A 268 -0.51 -3.19 -8.61
CA VAL A 268 0.44 -2.37 -9.35
C VAL A 268 0.14 -0.90 -9.09
N ALA A 269 1.08 -0.20 -8.46
CA ALA A 269 1.06 1.25 -8.33
C ALA A 269 1.69 1.88 -9.58
N SER A 270 1.01 2.89 -10.12
CA SER A 270 1.44 3.59 -11.33
C SER A 270 2.03 4.95 -10.96
N THR A 271 3.32 5.16 -11.25
CA THR A 271 4.01 6.43 -10.99
C THR A 271 5.26 6.59 -11.86
N ASP A 272 5.45 7.79 -12.40
CA ASP A 272 6.77 8.33 -12.73
C ASP A 272 7.39 9.01 -11.49
N LEU A 273 8.69 9.27 -11.50
CA LEU A 273 9.43 9.86 -10.38
C LEU A 273 9.57 11.39 -10.55
N SER A 274 10.79 11.95 -10.53
CA SER A 274 11.02 13.40 -10.72
C SER A 274 10.63 13.91 -12.11
N HIS A 275 10.24 15.19 -12.20
CA HIS A 275 9.76 15.80 -13.44
C HIS A 275 10.48 17.10 -13.82
N TYR A 276 11.01 17.15 -15.03
CA TYR A 276 11.54 18.35 -15.69
C TYR A 276 12.76 19.01 -15.03
N HIS A 277 13.48 18.25 -14.21
CA HIS A 277 14.78 18.65 -13.65
C HIS A 277 15.92 18.29 -14.60
N ASP A 278 17.10 18.89 -14.41
CA ASP A 278 18.30 18.40 -15.08
C ASP A 278 18.62 16.97 -14.64
N TYR A 279 19.36 16.24 -15.47
CA TYR A 279 19.63 14.82 -15.28
C TYR A 279 20.21 14.50 -13.89
N GLN A 280 21.16 15.30 -13.38
CA GLN A 280 21.82 14.97 -12.11
C GLN A 280 20.92 15.24 -10.90
N THR A 281 20.14 16.32 -10.97
CA THR A 281 19.11 16.63 -9.96
C THR A 281 18.05 15.54 -9.92
N ALA A 282 17.51 15.15 -11.10
CA ALA A 282 16.54 14.06 -11.22
C ALA A 282 17.05 12.75 -10.61
N VAL A 283 18.26 12.32 -10.99
CA VAL A 283 18.90 11.12 -10.42
C VAL A 283 19.03 11.19 -8.90
N THR A 284 19.35 12.36 -8.36
CA THR A 284 19.50 12.53 -6.90
C THR A 284 18.16 12.40 -6.18
N MET A 285 17.12 13.06 -6.69
CA MET A 285 15.77 13.01 -6.14
C MET A 285 15.16 11.61 -6.24
N ASP A 286 15.27 10.99 -7.42
CA ASP A 286 14.75 9.66 -7.71
C ASP A 286 15.39 8.60 -6.80
N ASN A 287 16.71 8.67 -6.59
CA ASN A 287 17.41 7.71 -5.72
C ASN A 287 16.97 7.81 -4.26
N LYS A 288 16.59 9.00 -3.75
CA LYS A 288 16.03 9.13 -2.41
C LYS A 288 14.69 8.40 -2.30
N MET A 289 13.82 8.56 -3.30
CA MET A 289 12.52 7.87 -3.34
C MET A 289 12.69 6.37 -3.48
N ILE A 290 13.55 5.92 -4.40
CA ILE A 290 13.87 4.50 -4.60
C ILE A 290 14.44 3.89 -3.32
N ASP A 291 15.40 4.53 -2.66
CA ASP A 291 15.99 4.04 -1.41
C ASP A 291 14.94 3.91 -0.31
N ALA A 292 14.06 4.90 -0.15
CA ALA A 292 12.97 4.85 0.81
C ALA A 292 11.99 3.69 0.54
N ILE A 293 11.65 3.44 -0.74
CA ILE A 293 10.80 2.33 -1.16
C ILE A 293 11.50 0.98 -0.92
N GLN A 294 12.79 0.85 -1.27
CA GLN A 294 13.56 -0.39 -1.05
C GLN A 294 13.63 -0.75 0.44
N ARG A 295 13.71 0.25 1.31
CA ARG A 295 13.69 0.11 2.77
C ARG A 295 12.28 -0.02 3.36
N MET A 296 11.24 -0.06 2.54
CA MET A 296 9.83 -0.07 2.98
C MET A 296 9.52 1.06 3.99
N SER A 297 10.18 2.22 3.85
CA SER A 297 10.05 3.35 4.78
C SER A 297 9.04 4.36 4.25
N LEU A 298 7.79 4.23 4.71
CA LEU A 298 6.72 5.19 4.41
C LEU A 298 7.07 6.60 4.91
N GLU A 299 7.65 6.69 6.09
CA GLU A 299 8.05 7.97 6.69
C GLU A 299 9.08 8.71 5.82
N ASN A 300 10.10 8.01 5.31
CA ASN A 300 11.07 8.66 4.43
C ASN A 300 10.45 9.07 3.09
N VAL A 301 9.55 8.25 2.53
CA VAL A 301 8.80 8.63 1.32
C VAL A 301 8.04 9.93 1.55
N GLU A 302 7.28 10.02 2.64
CA GLU A 302 6.51 11.23 3.00
C GLU A 302 7.42 12.43 3.28
N MET A 303 8.50 12.24 4.04
CA MET A 303 9.45 13.29 4.38
C MET A 303 10.16 13.86 3.15
N HIS A 304 10.61 13.01 2.21
CA HIS A 304 11.25 13.48 0.99
C HIS A 304 10.27 14.26 0.10
N LEU A 305 9.01 13.82 0.02
CA LEU A 305 7.97 14.57 -0.69
C LEU A 305 7.70 15.93 -0.04
N LEU A 306 7.53 15.97 1.30
CA LEU A 306 7.24 17.20 2.05
C LEU A 306 8.37 18.23 1.98
N ASN A 307 9.62 17.76 2.00
CA ASN A 307 10.80 18.63 1.94
C ASN A 307 11.17 19.06 0.51
N GLY A 308 10.44 18.58 -0.51
CA GLY A 308 10.78 18.82 -1.93
C GLY A 308 12.08 18.15 -2.36
N GLU A 309 12.50 17.11 -1.65
CA GLU A 309 13.73 16.34 -1.94
C GLU A 309 13.48 15.16 -2.88
N GLY A 310 12.22 14.81 -3.11
CA GLY A 310 11.77 13.76 -4.00
C GLY A 310 10.39 14.07 -4.57
N GLU A 311 10.10 13.48 -5.72
CA GLU A 311 8.87 13.73 -6.48
C GLU A 311 8.35 12.40 -7.06
N MET A 312 7.03 12.23 -7.06
CA MET A 312 6.33 11.12 -7.69
C MET A 312 4.92 11.60 -8.08
N CYS A 313 4.54 11.51 -9.36
CA CYS A 313 3.16 11.86 -9.77
C CYS A 313 2.12 10.90 -9.17
N GLY A 314 2.54 9.66 -8.90
CA GLY A 314 1.82 8.60 -8.19
C GLY A 314 2.13 8.51 -6.70
N ALA A 315 2.45 9.61 -6.01
CA ALA A 315 2.81 9.60 -4.59
C ALA A 315 1.78 8.85 -3.70
N TYR A 316 0.50 9.21 -3.78
CA TYR A 316 -0.54 8.53 -3.01
C TYR A 316 -0.75 7.05 -3.41
N PRO A 317 -0.80 6.68 -4.71
CA PRO A 317 -0.76 5.28 -5.14
C PRO A 317 0.38 4.46 -4.53
N VAL A 318 1.60 5.00 -4.51
CA VAL A 318 2.77 4.33 -3.93
C VAL A 318 2.65 4.19 -2.42
N ILE A 319 2.28 5.26 -1.70
CA ILE A 319 2.11 5.25 -0.25
C ILE A 319 1.05 4.21 0.16
N LEU A 320 -0.12 4.21 -0.48
CA LEU A 320 -1.19 3.24 -0.23
C LEU A 320 -0.71 1.81 -0.51
N THR A 321 -0.01 1.60 -1.62
CA THR A 321 0.52 0.29 -2.01
C THR A 321 1.56 -0.22 -1.02
N MET A 322 2.47 0.65 -0.57
CA MET A 322 3.46 0.33 0.46
C MET A 322 2.79 0.04 1.81
N ALA A 323 1.75 0.79 2.20
CA ALA A 323 1.00 0.54 3.43
C ALA A 323 0.33 -0.84 3.40
N VAL A 324 -0.36 -1.19 2.31
CA VAL A 324 -0.95 -2.52 2.11
C VAL A 324 0.13 -3.60 2.11
N ALA A 325 1.23 -3.40 1.38
CA ALA A 325 2.31 -4.38 1.30
C ALA A 325 2.95 -4.63 2.68
N ARG A 326 3.25 -3.56 3.44
CA ARG A 326 3.75 -3.66 4.82
C ARG A 326 2.76 -4.40 5.69
N GLY A 327 1.47 -4.07 5.64
CA GLY A 327 0.42 -4.76 6.39
C GLY A 327 0.32 -6.25 6.08
N LEU A 328 0.67 -6.68 4.87
CA LEU A 328 0.75 -8.10 4.49
C LEU A 328 2.09 -8.78 4.87
N GLY A 329 3.01 -8.02 5.47
CA GLY A 329 4.32 -8.45 5.92
C GLY A 329 5.41 -8.33 4.87
N ALA A 330 5.29 -7.44 3.88
CA ALA A 330 6.41 -7.12 3.00
C ALA A 330 7.55 -6.47 3.80
N THR A 331 8.76 -6.97 3.60
CA THR A 331 9.96 -6.62 4.37
C THR A 331 11.02 -5.93 3.51
N ASN A 332 10.92 -5.98 2.18
CA ASN A 332 11.88 -5.34 1.31
C ASN A 332 11.27 -4.91 -0.03
N GLY A 333 11.75 -3.79 -0.56
CA GLY A 333 11.57 -3.39 -1.95
C GLY A 333 12.80 -3.73 -2.78
N VAL A 334 12.60 -4.09 -4.04
CA VAL A 334 13.66 -4.43 -5.00
C VAL A 334 13.51 -3.53 -6.23
N LEU A 335 14.55 -2.75 -6.52
CA LEU A 335 14.67 -2.04 -7.77
C LEU A 335 15.07 -3.02 -8.88
N TYR A 336 14.26 -3.13 -9.92
CA TYR A 336 14.58 -3.91 -11.11
C TYR A 336 15.32 -3.08 -12.14
N LYS A 337 14.82 -1.86 -12.38
CA LYS A 337 15.40 -0.94 -13.32
C LYS A 337 15.07 0.49 -12.94
N TYR A 338 16.07 1.34 -13.08
CA TYR A 338 15.92 2.79 -13.09
C TYR A 338 16.49 3.34 -14.41
N ALA A 339 15.82 4.36 -14.95
CA ALA A 339 16.29 5.20 -16.05
C ALA A 339 15.52 6.52 -16.00
N ASN A 340 15.91 7.50 -16.80
CA ASN A 340 15.10 8.69 -17.07
C ASN A 340 14.99 8.95 -18.58
N SER A 341 14.15 9.91 -18.98
CA SER A 341 13.94 10.22 -20.40
C SER A 341 15.23 10.60 -21.14
N GLY A 342 16.20 11.19 -20.45
CA GLY A 342 17.50 11.55 -21.04
C GLY A 342 18.37 10.35 -21.41
N ASP A 343 18.15 9.18 -20.79
CA ASP A 343 18.78 7.91 -21.20
C ASP A 343 18.26 7.40 -22.55
N VAL A 344 17.10 7.89 -22.98
CA VAL A 344 16.45 7.50 -24.23
C VAL A 344 16.66 8.55 -25.31
N THR A 345 16.42 9.81 -24.99
CA THR A 345 16.44 10.92 -25.97
C THR A 345 17.82 11.53 -26.15
N GLY A 346 18.73 11.36 -25.18
CA GLY A 346 20.02 12.06 -25.11
C GLY A 346 19.94 13.49 -24.56
N ASP A 347 18.74 14.09 -24.46
CA ASP A 347 18.55 15.39 -23.83
C ASP A 347 18.53 15.26 -22.30
N LYS A 348 19.52 15.87 -21.66
CA LYS A 348 19.75 15.81 -20.20
C LYS A 348 19.35 17.09 -19.47
N SER A 349 18.79 18.07 -20.17
CA SER A 349 18.46 19.38 -19.60
C SER A 349 17.17 19.35 -18.77
N ARG A 350 16.20 18.52 -19.17
CA ARG A 350 14.88 18.40 -18.53
C ARG A 350 14.37 16.98 -18.71
N VAL A 351 14.49 16.16 -17.68
CA VAL A 351 14.18 14.73 -17.74
C VAL A 351 13.01 14.34 -16.84
N VAL A 352 12.41 13.18 -17.11
CA VAL A 352 11.44 12.52 -16.22
C VAL A 352 12.01 11.17 -15.77
N GLY A 353 11.98 10.89 -14.47
CA GLY A 353 12.50 9.66 -13.87
C GLY A 353 11.53 8.48 -13.94
N TYR A 354 12.06 7.27 -14.16
CA TYR A 354 11.28 6.03 -14.28
C TYR A 354 11.87 4.93 -13.39
N GLY A 355 11.03 4.33 -12.55
CA GLY A 355 11.41 3.23 -11.66
C GLY A 355 10.52 2.00 -11.85
N ALA A 356 11.12 0.84 -12.05
CA ALA A 356 10.48 -0.46 -11.98
C ALA A 356 10.87 -1.16 -10.67
N LEU A 357 9.92 -1.35 -9.76
CA LEU A 357 10.17 -1.94 -8.44
C LEU A 357 9.16 -3.03 -8.08
N GLY A 358 9.56 -3.96 -7.22
CA GLY A 358 8.67 -4.92 -6.59
C GLY A 358 8.82 -4.96 -5.07
N LEU A 359 7.70 -5.18 -4.36
CA LEU A 359 7.65 -5.26 -2.91
C LEU A 359 7.43 -6.72 -2.49
N TYR A 360 8.33 -7.23 -1.65
CA TYR A 360 8.43 -8.65 -1.31
C TYR A 360 8.24 -8.90 0.18
N LYS A 361 7.56 -10.00 0.49
CA LYS A 361 7.57 -10.66 1.78
C LYS A 361 8.59 -11.78 1.76
N SER A 362 9.66 -11.63 2.52
CA SER A 362 10.76 -12.58 2.62
C SER A 362 11.22 -12.75 4.08
N SER A 363 11.63 -13.96 4.46
CA SER A 363 12.26 -14.24 5.76
C SER A 363 13.74 -13.86 5.72
N LEU A 364 14.33 -13.64 6.89
CA LEU A 364 15.77 -13.37 6.96
C LEU A 364 16.56 -14.65 6.63
N SER A 365 17.55 -14.50 5.76
CA SER A 365 18.53 -15.53 5.44
C SER A 365 19.41 -15.81 6.66
N LYS A 366 20.07 -16.98 6.66
CA LYS A 366 21.03 -17.34 7.72
C LYS A 366 22.13 -16.28 7.90
N LYS A 367 22.64 -15.72 6.81
CA LYS A 367 23.69 -14.70 6.82
C LYS A 367 23.21 -13.39 7.47
N GLU A 368 22.01 -12.94 7.13
CA GLU A 368 21.41 -11.73 7.72
C GLU A 368 21.17 -11.91 9.23
N LYS A 369 20.72 -13.09 9.66
CA LYS A 369 20.55 -13.44 11.08
C LYS A 369 21.87 -13.40 11.84
N GLU A 370 22.90 -14.04 11.31
CA GLU A 370 24.25 -14.03 11.88
C GLU A 370 24.83 -12.62 11.97
N GLU A 371 24.59 -11.79 10.96
CA GLU A 371 25.01 -10.37 10.96
C GLU A 371 24.31 -9.57 12.07
N LEU A 372 22.98 -9.71 12.22
CA LEU A 372 22.22 -9.04 13.28
C LEU A 372 22.65 -9.50 14.69
N LEU A 373 22.88 -10.80 14.88
CA LEU A 373 23.41 -11.34 16.15
C LEU A 373 24.80 -10.79 16.46
N SER A 374 25.68 -10.70 15.45
CA SER A 374 26.99 -10.08 15.58
C SER A 374 26.88 -8.59 15.95
N ILE A 375 25.99 -7.83 15.31
CA ILE A 375 25.72 -6.43 15.63
C ILE A 375 25.26 -6.29 17.08
N ALA A 376 24.30 -7.11 17.53
CA ALA A 376 23.80 -7.06 18.90
C ALA A 376 24.91 -7.33 19.93
N LYS A 377 25.67 -8.43 19.76
CA LYS A 377 26.77 -8.80 20.67
C LYS A 377 27.85 -7.72 20.74
N LYS A 378 28.28 -7.20 19.58
CA LYS A 378 29.27 -6.10 19.51
C LYS A 378 28.76 -4.84 20.16
N THR A 379 27.47 -4.52 19.97
CA THR A 379 26.84 -3.33 20.58
C THR A 379 26.83 -3.43 22.09
N ILE A 380 26.39 -4.56 22.66
CA ILE A 380 26.37 -4.78 24.10
C ILE A 380 27.80 -4.68 24.66
N PHE A 381 28.74 -5.40 24.06
CA PHE A 381 30.14 -5.36 24.49
C PHE A 381 30.69 -3.94 24.48
N TYR A 382 30.53 -3.21 23.36
CA TYR A 382 31.07 -1.87 23.18
C TYR A 382 30.45 -0.87 24.17
N TYR A 383 29.13 -0.92 24.36
CA TYR A 383 28.43 -0.03 25.29
C TYR A 383 28.80 -0.29 26.74
N VAL A 384 28.82 -1.55 27.19
CA VAL A 384 29.18 -1.91 28.58
C VAL A 384 30.64 -1.59 28.89
N THR A 385 31.53 -1.64 27.89
CA THR A 385 32.96 -1.35 28.08
C THR A 385 33.30 0.12 27.98
N HIS A 386 32.69 0.87 27.06
CA HIS A 386 33.07 2.25 26.72
C HIS A 386 31.99 3.31 27.01
N GLY A 387 30.75 2.91 27.32
CA GLY A 387 29.61 3.82 27.49
C GLY A 387 29.12 4.47 26.20
N LYS A 388 29.53 3.97 25.03
CA LYS A 388 29.20 4.52 23.71
C LYS A 388 28.38 3.55 22.89
N VAL A 389 27.46 4.08 22.07
CA VAL A 389 26.67 3.28 21.13
C VAL A 389 27.53 2.93 19.92
N LEU A 390 27.42 1.69 19.45
CA LEU A 390 28.11 1.24 18.24
C LEU A 390 27.51 1.91 17.00
N GLU A 391 28.35 2.55 16.20
CA GLU A 391 27.99 3.01 14.86
C GLU A 391 28.35 1.92 13.86
N ALA A 392 27.39 1.02 13.60
CA ALA A 392 27.52 -0.01 12.58
C ALA A 392 26.36 0.12 11.58
N GLU A 393 26.67 0.23 10.29
CA GLU A 393 25.69 0.19 9.21
C GLU A 393 25.97 -1.01 8.30
N PRO A 394 25.02 -1.95 8.16
CA PRO A 394 25.20 -3.10 7.28
C PRO A 394 25.20 -2.67 5.82
N LYS A 395 25.87 -3.45 4.97
CA LYS A 395 25.83 -3.24 3.52
C LYS A 395 24.52 -3.74 2.91
N ASP A 396 23.91 -4.75 3.51
CA ASP A 396 22.67 -5.34 3.02
C ASP A 396 21.48 -4.38 3.21
N ILE A 397 20.84 -4.02 2.11
CA ILE A 397 19.68 -3.12 2.09
C ILE A 397 18.48 -3.70 2.85
N ARG A 398 18.35 -5.03 2.94
CA ARG A 398 17.24 -5.67 3.66
C ARG A 398 17.32 -5.41 5.16
N LEU A 399 18.53 -5.31 5.71
CA LEU A 399 18.72 -4.94 7.11
C LEU A 399 18.44 -3.45 7.38
N LYS A 400 18.39 -2.63 6.32
CA LYS A 400 18.02 -1.20 6.39
C LYS A 400 16.52 -0.97 6.26
N ALA A 401 15.73 -2.02 5.96
CA ALA A 401 14.29 -1.91 5.97
C ALA A 401 13.76 -1.73 7.41
N ASN A 402 12.68 -0.98 7.56
CA ASN A 402 12.13 -0.72 8.90
C ASN A 402 11.61 -2.01 9.54
N GLY A 403 12.02 -2.28 10.78
CA GLY A 403 11.72 -3.53 11.48
C GLY A 403 11.52 -3.34 12.98
N ALA A 404 10.63 -4.13 13.57
CA ALA A 404 10.40 -4.18 15.01
C ALA A 404 11.18 -5.38 15.59
N THR A 405 11.94 -5.15 16.67
CA THR A 405 12.73 -6.22 17.30
C THR A 405 12.60 -6.23 18.80
N PHE A 406 12.77 -7.40 19.38
CA PHE A 406 13.19 -7.58 20.77
C PHE A 406 14.58 -8.19 20.78
N VAL A 407 15.45 -7.66 21.64
CA VAL A 407 16.77 -8.23 21.92
C VAL A 407 16.70 -8.82 23.32
N THR A 408 16.94 -10.12 23.41
CA THR A 408 16.97 -10.87 24.66
C THR A 408 18.41 -11.27 24.96
N ILE A 409 18.88 -10.94 26.16
CA ILE A 409 20.17 -11.34 26.70
C ILE A 409 19.92 -12.48 27.67
N ILE A 410 20.62 -13.59 27.48
CA ILE A 410 20.51 -14.80 28.30
C ILE A 410 21.89 -15.04 28.91
N ARG A 411 21.94 -15.38 30.19
CA ARG A 411 23.16 -15.69 30.93
C ARG A 411 22.97 -16.96 31.73
N SER A 412 23.85 -17.94 31.56
CA SER A 412 23.76 -19.24 32.24
C SER A 412 22.39 -19.94 32.09
N GLY A 413 21.69 -19.70 30.98
CA GLY A 413 20.35 -20.23 30.71
C GLY A 413 19.19 -19.34 31.20
N ASP A 414 19.47 -18.31 32.01
CA ASP A 414 18.45 -17.43 32.58
C ASP A 414 18.34 -16.10 31.83
N LEU A 415 17.14 -15.53 31.84
CA LEU A 415 16.88 -14.19 31.29
C LEU A 415 17.68 -13.13 32.07
N ARG A 416 18.52 -12.36 31.35
CA ARG A 416 19.32 -11.26 31.91
C ARG A 416 18.83 -9.87 31.48
N GLY A 417 18.08 -9.79 30.40
CA GLY A 417 17.44 -8.56 29.92
C GLY A 417 16.67 -8.82 28.63
N CYS A 418 15.54 -8.16 28.42
CA CYS A 418 14.78 -8.23 27.18
C CYS A 418 14.03 -6.93 26.96
N ILE A 419 14.42 -6.19 25.91
CA ILE A 419 13.79 -4.93 25.52
C ILE A 419 13.57 -4.92 24.01
N GLY A 420 12.48 -4.30 23.57
CA GLY A 420 12.12 -4.21 22.18
C GLY A 420 11.12 -3.11 21.85
N ASN A 421 10.86 -2.96 20.56
CA ASN A 421 9.83 -2.08 20.03
C ASN A 421 8.73 -2.92 19.36
N LEU A 422 7.47 -2.49 19.50
CA LEU A 422 6.32 -3.16 18.88
C LEU A 422 6.12 -2.77 17.43
N GLN A 423 6.57 -1.57 17.06
CA GLN A 423 6.34 -0.98 15.74
C GLN A 423 7.68 -0.79 15.01
N PRO A 424 7.70 -1.01 13.69
CA PRO A 424 8.88 -0.81 12.85
C PRO A 424 9.09 0.68 12.56
N VAL A 425 9.54 1.42 13.58
CA VAL A 425 9.77 2.88 13.55
C VAL A 425 11.20 3.26 13.12
N MET A 426 12.07 2.27 12.89
CA MET A 426 13.44 2.50 12.45
C MET A 426 13.98 1.29 11.68
N PRO A 427 15.08 1.45 10.92
CA PRO A 427 15.75 0.34 10.25
C PRO A 427 16.05 -0.83 11.18
N LEU A 428 15.90 -2.06 10.70
CA LEU A 428 16.02 -3.28 11.49
C LEU A 428 17.34 -3.35 12.27
N TYR A 429 18.47 -3.05 11.62
CA TYR A 429 19.78 -3.02 12.27
C TYR A 429 19.87 -1.98 13.39
N ARG A 430 19.26 -0.79 13.21
CA ARG A 430 19.20 0.25 14.24
C ARG A 430 18.30 -0.16 15.39
N SER A 431 17.19 -0.83 15.11
CA SER A 431 16.33 -1.38 16.15
C SER A 431 17.11 -2.39 17.01
N VAL A 432 17.91 -3.27 16.39
CA VAL A 432 18.77 -4.20 17.12
C VAL A 432 19.79 -3.47 17.99
N ILE A 433 20.50 -2.46 17.46
CA ILE A 433 21.49 -1.68 18.23
C ILE A 433 20.82 -1.01 19.45
N THR A 434 19.73 -0.28 19.23
CA THR A 434 18.99 0.45 20.27
C THR A 434 18.46 -0.49 21.36
N ASN A 435 17.89 -1.62 20.95
CA ASN A 435 17.29 -2.58 21.86
C ASN A 435 18.34 -3.40 22.59
N ALA A 436 19.49 -3.68 21.98
CA ALA A 436 20.61 -4.36 22.63
C ALA A 436 21.21 -3.52 23.76
N VAL A 437 21.42 -2.21 23.54
CA VAL A 437 21.84 -1.28 24.61
C VAL A 437 20.81 -1.25 25.74
N SER A 438 19.53 -1.14 25.38
CA SER A 438 18.44 -1.01 26.36
C SER A 438 18.26 -2.31 27.16
N ALA A 439 18.34 -3.48 26.53
CA ALA A 439 18.27 -4.77 27.20
C ALA A 439 19.44 -4.95 28.20
N ALA A 440 20.63 -4.46 27.87
CA ALA A 440 21.80 -4.55 28.75
C ALA A 440 21.77 -3.56 29.92
N THR A 441 21.09 -2.42 29.79
CA THR A 441 21.29 -1.29 30.75
C THR A 441 20.02 -0.62 31.27
N ARG A 442 18.86 -0.88 30.68
CA ARG A 442 17.60 -0.17 30.96
C ARG A 442 16.40 -1.10 31.21
N ASP A 443 16.62 -2.40 31.29
CA ASP A 443 15.57 -3.33 31.69
C ASP A 443 15.27 -3.16 33.19
N PRO A 444 14.07 -2.70 33.60
CA PRO A 444 13.79 -2.35 34.99
C PRO A 444 13.82 -3.56 35.94
N ARG A 445 13.83 -4.79 35.41
CA ARG A 445 13.92 -6.01 36.21
C ARG A 445 15.33 -6.31 36.69
N PHE A 446 16.36 -5.67 36.11
CA PHE A 446 17.76 -5.99 36.36
C PHE A 446 18.63 -4.73 36.49
N PRO A 447 19.70 -4.76 37.30
CA PRO A 447 20.70 -3.70 37.27
C PRO A 447 21.44 -3.67 35.92
N PRO A 448 22.05 -2.53 35.54
CA PRO A 448 22.86 -2.43 34.33
C PRO A 448 23.98 -3.48 34.30
N MET A 449 24.24 -4.07 33.14
CA MET A 449 25.27 -5.09 32.97
C MET A 449 26.67 -4.57 33.26
N THR A 450 27.50 -5.42 33.87
CA THR A 450 28.91 -5.14 34.13
C THR A 450 29.83 -5.89 33.16
N ARG A 451 31.09 -5.46 33.06
CA ARG A 451 32.10 -6.08 32.18
C ARG A 451 32.30 -7.58 32.45
N GLY A 452 32.18 -8.00 33.72
CA GLY A 452 32.32 -9.40 34.11
C GLY A 452 31.21 -10.31 33.58
N GLU A 453 30.07 -9.75 33.14
CA GLU A 453 28.95 -10.52 32.61
C GLU A 453 29.04 -10.79 31.11
N LEU A 454 29.99 -10.16 30.40
CA LEU A 454 30.07 -10.19 28.95
C LEU A 454 30.56 -11.54 28.38
N GLY A 455 31.31 -12.32 29.17
CA GLY A 455 31.92 -13.59 28.71
C GLY A 455 30.91 -14.73 28.54
N ASP A 456 29.86 -14.75 29.37
CA ASP A 456 28.92 -15.88 29.48
C ASP A 456 27.53 -15.57 28.91
N MET A 457 27.41 -14.48 28.14
CA MET A 457 26.14 -14.06 27.57
C MET A 457 25.88 -14.71 26.21
N SER A 458 24.63 -15.08 25.98
CA SER A 458 24.08 -15.32 24.65
C SER A 458 23.00 -14.27 24.35
N VAL A 459 22.76 -14.05 23.06
CA VAL A 459 21.80 -13.06 22.58
C VAL A 459 20.87 -13.77 21.63
N GLU A 460 19.58 -13.53 21.81
CA GLU A 460 18.51 -13.94 20.92
C GLU A 460 17.82 -12.69 20.38
N ILE A 461 17.44 -12.72 19.11
CA ILE A 461 16.71 -11.62 18.46
C ILE A 461 15.37 -12.15 17.99
N SER A 462 14.29 -11.45 18.38
CA SER A 462 12.95 -11.67 17.83
C SER A 462 12.58 -10.53 16.90
N VAL A 463 12.46 -10.80 15.60
CA VAL A 463 11.99 -9.83 14.59
C VAL A 463 10.48 -10.00 14.42
N LEU A 464 9.71 -8.95 14.71
CA LEU A 464 8.24 -9.03 14.71
C LEU A 464 7.66 -8.70 13.34
N SER A 465 6.61 -9.43 12.95
CA SER A 465 5.70 -8.99 11.89
C SER A 465 4.84 -7.81 12.37
N PRO A 466 4.20 -7.07 11.45
CA PRO A 466 3.20 -6.09 11.82
C PRO A 466 2.12 -6.69 12.72
N MET A 467 1.57 -5.84 13.59
CA MET A 467 0.42 -6.16 14.44
C MET A 467 -0.86 -6.18 13.61
N GLU A 468 -1.57 -7.30 13.61
CA GLU A 468 -2.87 -7.44 12.95
C GLU A 468 -3.98 -7.42 14.00
N LEU A 469 -5.02 -6.60 13.79
CA LEU A 469 -6.18 -6.57 14.70
C LEU A 469 -6.89 -7.93 14.67
N LEU A 470 -7.00 -8.56 15.83
CA LEU A 470 -7.65 -9.86 16.00
C LEU A 470 -9.14 -9.69 16.23
N LEU A 471 -9.94 -9.94 15.19
CA LEU A 471 -11.40 -9.86 15.24
C LEU A 471 -12.08 -11.14 15.73
N ASP A 472 -11.44 -12.30 15.52
CA ASP A 472 -11.94 -13.60 15.96
C ASP A 472 -10.78 -14.41 16.53
N THR A 473 -10.90 -14.78 17.81
CA THR A 473 -9.87 -15.52 18.57
C THR A 473 -9.62 -16.92 18.01
N LYS A 474 -10.54 -17.48 17.21
CA LYS A 474 -10.33 -18.75 16.50
C LYS A 474 -9.18 -18.71 15.50
N ASN A 475 -8.75 -17.51 15.08
CA ASN A 475 -7.62 -17.33 14.18
C ASN A 475 -6.25 -17.41 14.91
N ILE A 476 -6.24 -17.55 16.23
CA ILE A 476 -5.01 -17.75 17.00
C ILE A 476 -4.46 -19.16 16.73
N VAL A 477 -3.18 -19.23 16.37
CA VAL A 477 -2.44 -20.48 16.21
C VAL A 477 -1.31 -20.48 17.23
N ILE A 478 -1.39 -21.37 18.22
CA ILE A 478 -0.39 -21.51 19.28
C ILE A 478 0.99 -21.84 18.69
N GLY A 479 2.04 -21.23 19.22
CA GLY A 479 3.43 -21.37 18.75
C GLY A 479 3.75 -20.56 17.49
N ARG A 480 2.73 -20.04 16.80
CA ARG A 480 2.90 -19.16 15.63
C ARG A 480 2.56 -17.71 15.96
N HIS A 481 1.47 -17.47 16.65
CA HIS A 481 0.98 -16.12 16.94
C HIS A 481 1.39 -15.67 18.34
N GLY A 482 1.94 -14.46 18.44
CA GLY A 482 2.02 -13.68 19.66
C GLY A 482 0.74 -12.88 19.86
N LEU A 483 0.52 -12.41 21.09
CA LEU A 483 -0.63 -11.59 21.46
C LEU A 483 -0.18 -10.25 22.01
N TYR A 484 -0.84 -9.19 21.57
CA TYR A 484 -0.75 -7.87 22.16
C TYR A 484 -2.16 -7.39 22.52
N ILE A 485 -2.39 -7.12 23.80
CA ILE A 485 -3.68 -6.68 24.33
C ILE A 485 -3.57 -5.24 24.82
N VAL A 486 -4.58 -4.43 24.54
CA VAL A 486 -4.64 -3.02 24.94
C VAL A 486 -6.03 -2.68 25.47
N LYS A 487 -6.10 -2.08 26.66
CA LYS A 487 -7.32 -1.53 27.24
C LYS A 487 -6.99 -0.25 28.03
N GLY A 488 -7.36 0.92 27.48
CA GLY A 488 -6.95 2.20 28.05
C GLY A 488 -5.43 2.37 28.01
N GLU A 489 -4.81 2.69 29.15
CA GLU A 489 -3.35 2.82 29.28
C GLU A 489 -2.65 1.48 29.55
N ASN A 490 -3.41 0.43 29.85
CA ASN A 490 -2.89 -0.89 30.15
C ASN A 490 -2.63 -1.68 28.87
N SER A 491 -1.43 -2.26 28.75
CA SER A 491 -1.11 -3.14 27.63
C SER A 491 -0.16 -4.26 28.04
N GLY A 492 -0.29 -5.40 27.36
CA GLY A 492 0.48 -6.60 27.62
C GLY A 492 0.84 -7.29 26.33
N LEU A 493 2.08 -7.76 26.23
CA LEU A 493 2.56 -8.53 25.08
C LEU A 493 3.10 -9.87 25.54
N LEU A 494 2.74 -10.92 24.79
CA LEU A 494 3.35 -12.23 24.86
C LEU A 494 3.83 -12.66 23.48
N LEU A 495 5.08 -13.12 23.39
CA LEU A 495 5.69 -13.60 22.14
C LEU A 495 5.13 -14.99 21.75
N PRO A 496 5.21 -15.39 20.46
CA PRO A 496 4.64 -16.64 19.97
C PRO A 496 5.06 -17.91 20.75
N GLN A 497 6.32 -17.99 21.17
CA GLN A 497 6.89 -19.15 21.85
C GLN A 497 6.40 -19.32 23.29
N VAL A 498 5.91 -18.26 23.93
CA VAL A 498 5.54 -18.31 25.36
C VAL A 498 4.42 -19.33 25.58
N ALA A 499 3.41 -19.37 24.71
CA ALA A 499 2.32 -20.33 24.86
C ALA A 499 2.80 -21.78 24.69
N THR A 500 3.78 -22.03 23.83
CA THR A 500 4.35 -23.39 23.65
C THR A 500 5.22 -23.80 24.82
N ASP A 501 6.05 -22.89 25.34
CA ASP A 501 6.97 -23.18 26.45
C ASP A 501 6.21 -23.58 27.72
N PHE A 502 5.07 -22.91 27.96
CA PHE A 502 4.20 -23.19 29.10
C PHE A 502 3.04 -24.15 28.79
N LYS A 503 2.96 -24.69 27.57
CA LYS A 503 1.90 -25.63 27.12
C LYS A 503 0.48 -25.08 27.31
N TRP A 504 0.29 -23.80 27.02
CA TRP A 504 -1.01 -23.12 27.12
C TRP A 504 -1.89 -23.37 25.89
N ASP A 505 -3.20 -23.47 26.14
CA ASP A 505 -4.21 -23.39 25.09
C ASP A 505 -4.55 -21.91 24.75
N VAL A 506 -5.42 -21.70 23.76
CA VAL A 506 -5.78 -20.35 23.29
C VAL A 506 -6.42 -19.52 24.41
N ASN A 507 -7.30 -20.11 25.22
CA ASN A 507 -7.97 -19.40 26.30
C ASN A 507 -6.98 -18.95 27.37
N THR A 508 -6.12 -19.87 27.83
CA THR A 508 -5.08 -19.57 28.83
C THR A 508 -4.13 -18.50 28.28
N PHE A 509 -3.78 -18.56 26.99
CA PHE A 509 -2.90 -17.57 26.38
C PHE A 509 -3.51 -16.15 26.38
N LEU A 510 -4.82 -16.03 26.09
CA LEU A 510 -5.56 -14.76 26.17
C LEU A 510 -5.69 -14.24 27.61
N GLU A 511 -5.94 -15.14 28.57
CA GLU A 511 -6.00 -14.79 29.98
C GLU A 511 -4.65 -14.27 30.47
N GLN A 512 -3.55 -14.95 30.11
CA GLN A 512 -2.20 -14.54 30.50
C GLN A 512 -1.79 -13.24 29.81
N ALA A 513 -2.21 -12.99 28.57
CA ALA A 513 -2.01 -11.69 27.93
C ALA A 513 -2.70 -10.57 28.71
N SER A 514 -3.93 -10.81 29.19
CA SER A 514 -4.67 -9.87 30.03
C SER A 514 -3.95 -9.62 31.36
N VAL A 515 -3.50 -10.67 32.04
CA VAL A 515 -2.72 -10.55 33.29
C VAL A 515 -1.43 -9.79 33.06
N LYS A 516 -0.74 -10.04 31.93
CA LYS A 516 0.49 -9.34 31.56
C LYS A 516 0.27 -7.83 31.37
N ALA A 517 -0.94 -7.44 30.96
CA ALA A 517 -1.35 -6.05 30.86
C ALA A 517 -1.78 -5.43 32.21
N GLY A 518 -1.72 -6.18 33.31
CA GLY A 518 -2.25 -5.74 34.61
C GLY A 518 -3.78 -5.74 34.67
N LEU A 519 -4.45 -6.52 33.83
CA LEU A 519 -5.91 -6.60 33.72
C LEU A 519 -6.46 -7.92 34.31
N PRO A 520 -7.76 -7.98 34.67
CA PRO A 520 -8.45 -9.24 34.98
C PRO A 520 -8.33 -10.26 33.84
N LYS A 521 -8.33 -11.56 34.18
CA LYS A 521 -8.13 -12.65 33.20
C LYS A 521 -9.11 -12.65 32.04
N ASP A 522 -10.34 -12.22 32.26
CA ASP A 522 -11.41 -12.19 31.27
C ASP A 522 -11.51 -10.86 30.49
N ALA A 523 -10.59 -9.91 30.73
CA ALA A 523 -10.60 -8.60 30.09
C ALA A 523 -10.54 -8.67 28.55
N TRP A 524 -9.97 -9.74 27.98
CA TRP A 524 -9.95 -9.98 26.54
C TRP A 524 -11.34 -10.16 25.92
N LYS A 525 -12.37 -10.46 26.71
CA LYS A 525 -13.77 -10.60 26.24
C LYS A 525 -14.51 -9.27 26.15
N ASP A 526 -13.96 -8.21 26.73
CA ASP A 526 -14.56 -6.88 26.72
C ASP A 526 -14.45 -6.24 25.33
N LYS A 527 -15.55 -5.66 24.85
CA LYS A 527 -15.63 -4.99 23.54
C LYS A 527 -14.71 -3.78 23.42
N ASN A 528 -14.31 -3.16 24.53
CA ASN A 528 -13.38 -2.04 24.57
C ASN A 528 -11.91 -2.47 24.60
N THR A 529 -11.65 -3.78 24.70
CA THR A 529 -10.30 -4.34 24.64
C THR A 529 -9.92 -4.60 23.20
N LYS A 530 -8.78 -4.06 22.77
CA LYS A 530 -8.21 -4.35 21.46
C LYS A 530 -7.21 -5.49 21.59
N LEU A 531 -7.41 -6.53 20.78
CA LEU A 531 -6.50 -7.66 20.65
C LEU A 531 -5.80 -7.58 19.31
N TYR A 532 -4.50 -7.80 19.33
CA TYR A 532 -3.67 -7.89 18.14
C TYR A 532 -2.90 -9.20 18.14
N THR A 533 -2.69 -9.75 16.95
CA THR A 533 -1.81 -10.89 16.70
C THR A 533 -0.63 -10.49 15.85
N PHE A 534 0.50 -11.14 16.05
CA PHE A 534 1.69 -10.99 15.22
C PHE A 534 2.47 -12.31 15.20
N THR A 535 3.47 -12.42 14.33
CA THR A 535 4.44 -13.52 14.29
C THR A 535 5.82 -12.97 14.63
N ALA A 536 6.73 -13.82 15.07
CA ALA A 536 8.12 -13.46 15.32
C ALA A 536 9.07 -14.46 14.66
N GLU A 537 10.09 -13.95 13.98
CA GLU A 537 11.24 -14.75 13.57
C GLU A 537 12.30 -14.64 14.66
N VAL A 538 12.54 -15.75 15.37
CA VAL A 538 13.43 -15.84 16.54
C VAL A 538 14.71 -16.59 16.14
N PHE A 539 15.89 -16.05 16.48
CA PHE A 539 17.18 -16.65 16.15
C PHE A 539 18.33 -16.17 17.03
#